data_AF-A0AAW9S734-F1
#
_entry.id   AF-A0AAW9S734-F1
#
_cell.length_a   1.000
_cell.length_b   1.000
_cell.length_c   1.000
_cell.angle_alpha   90.00
_cell.angle_beta   90.00
_cell.angle_gamma   90.00
#
_symmetry.space_group_name_H-M   'P 1'
#
loop_
_entity.id
_entity.type
_entity.pdbx_description
1 polymer ?
#
loop_
_entity_poly.entity_id
_entity_poly.type
_entity_poly.pdbx_seq_one_letter_code
_entity_poly.pdbx_strand_id
1 'polypeptide(L)'
;MLTIKNILIILIISILYPNTTWSQRGECITGDCKNGTGKFEFKSGAVFIGEFRNGDMTGTGTIYYPNGNTYNGDIKKGKLTGKGTMNFDNGDLYTGEFKNGYQHGLGTYVKDNGEKYTGYWHKGIKHGKGTYSWPDGNSYEGDFKNGEKEGSCTLQYANGGYYTGGVKGGQLHGKGTFVYPNGDKYIGEYHYGKMHGKGQLIYQNGTRYEGEISQNQLNGKGTLYLSDGTIKQGIWENGELIKEKNK
;
A
#
# COMPACT_ATOMS: atom_id res chain seq x y z
N MET A 1 -26.25 -41.23 -34.12
CA MET A 1 -25.95 -42.52 -34.76
C MET A 1 -24.44 -42.61 -34.88
N LEU A 2 -23.81 -43.51 -34.12
CA LEU A 2 -22.40 -43.88 -34.27
C LEU A 2 -22.16 -44.40 -35.69
N THR A 3 -20.96 -44.17 -36.23
CA THR A 3 -20.20 -45.28 -36.83
C THR A 3 -18.69 -45.03 -36.76
N ILE A 4 -18.03 -46.13 -36.43
CA ILE A 4 -16.63 -46.35 -36.06
C ILE A 4 -15.85 -46.84 -37.30
N LYS A 5 -14.51 -46.68 -37.23
CA LYS A 5 -13.42 -47.41 -37.92
C LYS A 5 -12.90 -46.82 -39.25
N ASN A 6 -11.63 -46.42 -39.24
CA ASN A 6 -10.57 -47.33 -39.67
C ASN A 6 -9.23 -47.05 -38.99
N ILE A 7 -8.65 -48.12 -38.45
CA ILE A 7 -7.29 -48.25 -37.95
C ILE A 7 -6.39 -48.52 -39.16
N LEU A 8 -5.28 -47.81 -39.29
CA LEU A 8 -4.14 -48.28 -40.07
C LEU A 8 -2.85 -48.08 -39.28
N ILE A 9 -2.24 -49.22 -38.97
CA ILE A 9 -0.90 -49.40 -38.44
C ILE A 9 0.08 -49.14 -39.58
N ILE A 10 1.07 -48.26 -39.40
CA ILE A 10 2.31 -48.28 -40.18
C ILE A 10 3.51 -48.15 -39.22
N LEU A 11 4.48 -49.02 -39.49
CA LEU A 11 5.67 -49.37 -38.73
C LEU A 11 6.68 -48.24 -38.50
N ILE A 12 7.37 -48.37 -37.36
CA ILE A 12 8.69 -47.86 -36.97
C ILE A 12 9.58 -47.42 -38.15
N ILE A 13 9.95 -46.14 -38.13
CA ILE A 13 11.32 -45.72 -38.45
C ILE A 13 11.82 -44.98 -37.20
N SER A 14 12.64 -45.69 -36.43
CA SER A 14 13.43 -45.17 -35.33
C SER A 14 14.53 -44.28 -35.88
N ILE A 15 14.28 -42.97 -35.91
CA ILE A 15 15.36 -41.97 -35.99
C ILE A 15 15.49 -41.35 -34.60
N LEU A 16 16.64 -41.63 -34.01
CA LEU A 16 17.14 -41.07 -32.76
C LEU A 16 17.20 -39.54 -32.86
N TYR A 17 16.28 -38.85 -32.22
CA TYR A 17 16.53 -37.52 -31.66
C TYR A 17 15.99 -37.49 -30.23
N PRO A 18 16.83 -37.73 -29.21
CA PRO A 18 16.43 -37.42 -27.86
C PRO A 18 16.33 -35.89 -27.71
N ASN A 19 15.31 -35.45 -26.98
CA ASN A 19 15.19 -34.12 -26.34
C ASN A 19 14.48 -33.00 -27.12
N THR A 20 13.24 -33.21 -27.53
CA THR A 20 12.27 -32.10 -27.52
C THR A 20 11.87 -31.79 -26.08
N THR A 21 12.34 -30.67 -25.50
CA THR A 21 11.63 -29.85 -24.48
C THR A 21 12.43 -28.70 -23.82
N TRP A 22 13.72 -28.50 -24.11
CA TRP A 22 14.47 -27.36 -23.53
C TRP A 22 14.46 -26.10 -24.40
N SER A 23 14.65 -26.25 -25.72
CA SER A 23 14.81 -25.09 -26.64
C SER A 23 13.56 -24.23 -26.83
N GLN A 24 12.41 -24.63 -26.26
CA GLN A 24 11.17 -23.85 -26.35
C GLN A 24 11.13 -22.71 -25.33
N ARG A 25 11.85 -22.81 -24.20
CA ARG A 25 11.79 -21.84 -23.10
C ARG A 25 13.02 -20.93 -23.00
N GLY A 26 14.18 -21.37 -23.49
CA GLY A 26 15.44 -20.64 -23.37
C GLY A 26 16.64 -21.59 -23.43
N GLU A 27 17.79 -21.11 -22.98
CA GLU A 27 19.07 -21.82 -23.00
C GLU A 27 19.68 -21.89 -21.60
N CYS A 28 20.21 -23.06 -21.22
CA CYS A 28 21.03 -23.19 -20.03
C CYS A 28 22.45 -22.71 -20.35
N ILE A 29 22.89 -21.65 -19.68
CA ILE A 29 24.17 -21.00 -19.92
C ILE A 29 25.28 -21.69 -19.12
N THR A 30 25.04 -21.99 -17.84
CA THR A 30 25.97 -22.73 -16.96
C THR A 30 25.21 -23.57 -15.93
N GLY A 31 25.83 -24.64 -15.43
CA GLY A 31 25.27 -25.51 -14.40
C GLY A 31 24.37 -26.62 -14.95
N ASP A 32 23.60 -27.27 -14.06
CA ASP A 32 22.77 -28.43 -14.41
C ASP A 32 21.43 -27.97 -15.04
N CYS A 33 20.86 -26.84 -14.58
CA CYS A 33 19.55 -26.29 -15.00
C CYS A 33 18.36 -27.27 -14.96
N LYS A 34 18.56 -28.53 -14.54
CA LYS A 34 17.53 -29.56 -14.40
C LYS A 34 17.41 -30.02 -12.96
N ASN A 35 18.53 -30.34 -12.30
CA ASN A 35 18.60 -30.67 -10.88
C ASN A 35 19.84 -30.04 -10.22
N GLY A 36 19.67 -29.21 -9.21
CA GLY A 36 20.78 -28.46 -8.59
C GLY A 36 20.81 -27.03 -9.08
N THR A 37 21.98 -26.39 -9.18
CA THR A 37 22.07 -24.97 -9.53
C THR A 37 22.39 -24.74 -11.01
N GLY A 38 21.98 -23.59 -11.54
CA GLY A 38 22.33 -23.17 -12.89
C GLY A 38 21.98 -21.72 -13.20
N LYS A 39 22.49 -21.25 -14.33
CA LYS A 39 22.13 -19.99 -14.98
C LYS A 39 21.36 -20.30 -16.26
N PHE A 40 20.12 -19.86 -16.35
CA PHE A 40 19.24 -20.08 -17.50
C PHE A 40 18.78 -18.74 -18.08
N GLU A 41 18.91 -18.58 -19.39
CA GLU A 41 18.44 -17.41 -20.13
C GLU A 41 17.15 -17.77 -20.88
N PHE A 42 16.06 -17.10 -20.54
CA PHE A 42 14.77 -17.28 -21.19
C PHE A 42 14.75 -16.57 -22.54
N LYS A 43 13.92 -17.06 -23.48
CA LYS A 43 13.68 -16.36 -24.76
C LYS A 43 13.13 -14.95 -24.61
N SER A 44 12.53 -14.63 -23.46
CA SER A 44 12.10 -13.26 -23.13
C SER A 44 13.28 -12.31 -22.86
N GLY A 45 14.50 -12.82 -22.73
CA GLY A 45 15.70 -12.10 -22.27
C GLY A 45 15.87 -12.09 -20.75
N ALA A 46 14.94 -12.67 -20.00
CA ALA A 46 15.10 -12.81 -18.55
C ALA A 46 16.22 -13.83 -18.25
N VAL A 47 16.98 -13.60 -17.19
CA VAL A 47 18.04 -14.52 -16.75
C VAL A 47 17.75 -14.95 -15.32
N PHE A 48 17.67 -16.26 -15.08
CA PHE A 48 17.55 -16.84 -13.74
C PHE A 48 18.86 -17.50 -13.32
N ILE A 49 19.28 -17.24 -12.10
CA ILE A 49 20.43 -17.89 -11.44
C ILE A 49 19.92 -18.45 -10.11
N GLY A 50 19.88 -19.78 -9.98
CA GLY A 50 19.41 -20.40 -8.75
C GLY A 50 19.20 -21.90 -8.88
N GLU A 51 18.34 -22.45 -8.02
CA GLU A 51 18.10 -23.87 -7.93
C GLU A 51 17.01 -24.35 -8.92
N PHE A 52 17.19 -25.57 -9.40
CA PHE A 52 16.31 -26.31 -10.29
C PHE A 52 16.01 -27.69 -9.72
N ARG A 53 14.78 -28.15 -9.91
CA ARG A 53 14.39 -29.53 -9.62
C ARG A 53 13.46 -30.03 -10.70
N ASN A 54 13.84 -31.11 -11.38
CA ASN A 54 13.14 -31.64 -12.55
C ASN A 54 12.90 -30.57 -13.64
N GLY A 55 13.83 -29.61 -13.78
CA GLY A 55 13.75 -28.49 -14.72
C GLY A 55 12.84 -27.32 -14.30
N ASP A 56 12.18 -27.41 -13.15
CA ASP A 56 11.46 -26.28 -12.58
C ASP A 56 12.38 -25.44 -11.70
N MET A 57 12.36 -24.11 -11.87
CA MET A 57 12.98 -23.17 -10.94
C MET A 57 12.34 -23.34 -9.56
N THR A 58 13.16 -23.50 -8.53
CA THR A 58 12.74 -23.75 -7.15
C THR A 58 13.77 -23.18 -6.17
N GLY A 59 13.49 -23.27 -4.86
CA GLY A 59 14.47 -22.90 -3.83
C GLY A 59 14.71 -21.40 -3.81
N THR A 60 15.96 -20.98 -3.67
CA THR A 60 16.34 -19.58 -3.75
C THR A 60 16.97 -19.25 -5.11
N GLY A 61 16.83 -18.00 -5.55
CA GLY A 61 17.60 -17.51 -6.68
C GLY A 61 17.30 -16.08 -7.07
N THR A 62 18.03 -15.64 -8.09
CA THR A 62 17.99 -14.28 -8.63
C THR A 62 17.44 -14.30 -10.05
N ILE A 63 16.46 -13.43 -10.34
CA ILE A 63 15.95 -13.20 -11.69
C ILE A 63 16.33 -11.78 -12.10
N TYR A 64 17.01 -11.64 -13.24
CA TYR A 64 17.22 -10.39 -13.94
C TYR A 64 16.20 -10.28 -15.06
N TYR A 65 15.37 -9.25 -15.05
CA TYR A 65 14.35 -9.03 -16.06
C TYR A 65 14.88 -8.08 -17.16
N PRO A 66 14.41 -8.22 -18.41
CA PRO A 66 14.82 -7.34 -19.51
C PRO A 66 14.51 -5.86 -19.29
N ASN A 67 13.51 -5.56 -18.45
CA ASN A 67 13.11 -4.21 -18.10
C ASN A 67 13.97 -3.58 -16.99
N GLY A 68 15.10 -4.18 -16.63
CA GLY A 68 16.01 -3.71 -15.58
C GLY A 68 15.66 -4.15 -14.16
N ASN A 69 14.44 -4.67 -13.92
CA ASN A 69 14.06 -5.15 -12.60
C ASN A 69 14.91 -6.38 -12.20
N THR A 70 15.13 -6.54 -10.89
CA THR A 70 15.77 -7.74 -10.33
C THR A 70 14.97 -8.28 -9.17
N TYR A 71 14.84 -9.60 -9.09
CA TYR A 71 14.27 -10.29 -7.95
C TYR A 71 15.33 -11.19 -7.31
N ASN A 72 15.38 -11.23 -5.98
CA ASN A 72 16.15 -12.21 -5.21
C ASN A 72 15.24 -12.79 -4.12
N GLY A 73 15.04 -14.10 -4.09
CA GLY A 73 14.24 -14.74 -3.05
C GLY A 73 13.75 -16.13 -3.39
N ASP A 74 12.70 -16.56 -2.68
CA ASP A 74 12.14 -17.90 -2.81
C ASP A 74 11.30 -18.06 -4.09
N ILE A 75 11.57 -19.14 -4.82
CA ILE A 75 10.88 -19.52 -6.04
C ILE A 75 10.35 -20.94 -5.89
N LYS A 76 9.15 -21.18 -6.41
CA LYS A 76 8.57 -22.53 -6.46
C LYS A 76 7.81 -22.71 -7.76
N LYS A 77 8.20 -23.72 -8.53
CA LYS A 77 7.61 -24.03 -9.85
C LYS A 77 7.58 -22.78 -10.75
N GLY A 78 8.70 -22.06 -10.77
CA GLY A 78 8.88 -20.84 -11.57
C GLY A 78 8.09 -19.61 -11.11
N LYS A 79 7.46 -19.63 -9.93
CA LYS A 79 6.74 -18.48 -9.38
C LYS A 79 7.43 -17.94 -8.14
N LEU A 80 7.47 -16.60 -8.03
CA LEU A 80 7.91 -15.93 -6.81
C LEU A 80 6.97 -16.32 -5.66
N THR A 81 7.54 -16.72 -4.54
CA THR A 81 6.82 -17.17 -3.35
C THR A 81 7.64 -16.79 -2.11
N GLY A 82 7.13 -17.06 -0.90
CA GLY A 82 7.94 -16.96 0.32
C GLY A 82 8.47 -15.54 0.52
N LYS A 83 9.72 -15.38 0.92
CA LYS A 83 10.36 -14.07 1.10
C LYS A 83 11.20 -13.71 -0.11
N GLY A 84 11.27 -12.43 -0.42
CA GLY A 84 12.20 -11.93 -1.41
C GLY A 84 12.28 -10.42 -1.46
N THR A 85 13.17 -9.96 -2.32
CA THR A 85 13.44 -8.56 -2.61
C THR A 85 13.29 -8.34 -4.12
N MET A 86 12.49 -7.36 -4.51
CA MET A 86 12.37 -6.87 -5.88
C MET A 86 12.96 -5.47 -5.95
N ASN A 87 14.06 -5.29 -6.67
CA ASN A 87 14.55 -3.98 -7.08
C ASN A 87 13.92 -3.64 -8.43
N PHE A 88 13.35 -2.46 -8.54
CA PHE A 88 12.76 -1.97 -9.78
C PHE A 88 13.77 -1.05 -10.49
N ASP A 89 13.73 -1.04 -11.82
CA ASP A 89 14.62 -0.21 -12.64
C ASP A 89 14.49 1.30 -12.34
N ASN A 90 13.30 1.72 -11.88
CA ASN A 90 13.05 3.10 -11.46
C ASN A 90 13.63 3.47 -10.08
N GLY A 91 14.42 2.59 -9.46
CA GLY A 91 15.02 2.78 -8.13
C GLY A 91 14.13 2.36 -6.95
N ASP A 92 12.86 2.00 -7.19
CA ASP A 92 11.99 1.52 -6.13
C ASP A 92 12.45 0.13 -5.64
N LEU A 93 12.09 -0.20 -4.40
CA LEU A 93 12.46 -1.43 -3.72
C LEU A 93 11.26 -2.03 -2.99
N TYR A 94 10.97 -3.30 -3.23
CA TYR A 94 10.08 -4.09 -2.37
C TYR A 94 10.87 -5.17 -1.65
N THR A 95 10.69 -5.30 -0.33
CA THR A 95 11.19 -6.43 0.46
C THR A 95 10.04 -6.99 1.29
N GLY A 96 9.73 -8.27 1.13
CA GLY A 96 8.61 -8.86 1.84
C GLY A 96 8.20 -10.22 1.31
N GLU A 97 6.96 -10.56 1.60
CA GLU A 97 6.36 -11.82 1.23
C GLU A 97 5.78 -11.80 -0.21
N PHE A 98 5.89 -12.93 -0.91
CA PHE A 98 5.35 -13.15 -2.24
C PHE A 98 4.46 -14.40 -2.26
N LYS A 99 3.43 -14.35 -3.10
CA LYS A 99 2.56 -15.49 -3.38
C LYS A 99 2.13 -15.49 -4.84
N ASN A 100 2.45 -16.58 -5.54
CA ASN A 100 2.10 -16.76 -6.96
C ASN A 100 2.57 -15.61 -7.86
N GLY A 101 3.76 -15.05 -7.60
CA GLY A 101 4.33 -13.96 -8.39
C GLY A 101 3.95 -12.55 -7.93
N TYR A 102 3.06 -12.39 -6.95
CA TYR A 102 2.64 -11.08 -6.45
C TYR A 102 3.14 -10.81 -5.03
N GLN A 103 3.37 -9.54 -4.69
CA GLN A 103 3.52 -9.11 -3.30
C GLN A 103 2.27 -9.50 -2.51
N HIS A 104 2.47 -10.13 -1.36
CA HIS A 104 1.38 -10.70 -0.58
C HIS A 104 1.82 -10.93 0.86
N GLY A 105 0.99 -10.68 1.87
CA GLY A 105 1.42 -10.79 3.27
C GLY A 105 2.15 -9.52 3.71
N LEU A 106 3.10 -9.60 4.64
CA LEU A 106 3.83 -8.43 5.13
C LEU A 106 4.94 -8.04 4.15
N GLY A 107 5.09 -6.73 3.93
CA GLY A 107 6.17 -6.22 3.10
C GLY A 107 6.39 -4.72 3.23
N THR A 108 7.60 -4.32 2.87
CA THR A 108 8.05 -2.93 2.81
C THR A 108 8.30 -2.54 1.37
N TYR A 109 7.74 -1.41 0.95
CA TYR A 109 8.01 -0.78 -0.33
C TYR A 109 8.65 0.58 -0.08
N VAL A 110 9.81 0.83 -0.65
CA VAL A 110 10.55 2.09 -0.59
C VAL A 110 10.62 2.63 -2.00
N LYS A 111 10.17 3.86 -2.21
CA LYS A 111 10.36 4.56 -3.48
C LYS A 111 11.76 5.14 -3.56
N ASP A 112 12.26 5.36 -4.77
CA ASP A 112 13.53 6.06 -4.99
C ASP A 112 13.57 7.45 -4.32
N ASN A 113 12.42 8.13 -4.26
CA ASN A 113 12.28 9.42 -3.58
C ASN A 113 12.29 9.34 -2.03
N GLY A 114 12.42 8.15 -1.44
CA GLY A 114 12.46 7.92 0.00
C GLY A 114 11.11 7.72 0.69
N GLU A 115 9.98 7.84 -0.02
CA GLU A 115 8.68 7.45 0.54
C GLU A 115 8.67 5.95 0.85
N LYS A 116 8.11 5.57 2.00
CA LYS A 116 8.12 4.18 2.47
C LYS A 116 6.75 3.74 2.93
N TYR A 117 6.33 2.56 2.49
CA TYR A 117 5.18 1.84 3.03
C TYR A 117 5.65 0.55 3.70
N THR A 118 5.11 0.24 4.87
CA THR A 118 5.31 -1.04 5.57
C THR A 118 3.96 -1.53 6.06
N GLY A 119 3.51 -2.70 5.62
CA GLY A 119 2.19 -3.21 5.98
C GLY A 119 1.80 -4.46 5.21
N TYR A 120 0.51 -4.76 5.22
CA TYR A 120 -0.02 -5.92 4.50
C TYR A 120 -0.23 -5.64 3.01
N TRP A 121 -0.01 -6.68 2.21
CA TRP A 121 -0.18 -6.70 0.77
C TRP A 121 -1.13 -7.83 0.39
N HIS A 122 -1.96 -7.58 -0.62
CA HIS A 122 -2.79 -8.59 -1.24
C HIS A 122 -2.74 -8.45 -2.76
N LYS A 123 -2.04 -9.38 -3.42
CA LYS A 123 -1.92 -9.44 -4.89
C LYS A 123 -1.35 -8.13 -5.48
N GLY A 124 -0.26 -7.63 -4.90
CA GLY A 124 0.40 -6.41 -5.35
C GLY A 124 -0.25 -5.12 -4.87
N ILE A 125 -1.31 -5.18 -4.07
CA ILE A 125 -2.05 -3.99 -3.61
C ILE A 125 -1.93 -3.88 -2.08
N LYS A 126 -1.65 -2.67 -1.58
CA LYS A 126 -1.65 -2.37 -0.13
C LYS A 126 -3.02 -2.69 0.48
N HIS A 127 -3.02 -3.38 1.61
CA HIS A 127 -4.24 -3.89 2.24
C HIS A 127 -4.08 -3.90 3.76
N GLY A 128 -5.18 -3.96 4.51
CA GLY A 128 -5.17 -4.09 5.97
C GLY A 128 -4.37 -2.98 6.66
N LYS A 129 -3.75 -3.29 7.79
CA LYS A 129 -2.93 -2.32 8.53
C LYS A 129 -1.61 -2.01 7.81
N GLY A 130 -1.20 -0.75 7.84
CA GLY A 130 0.12 -0.35 7.41
C GLY A 130 0.51 1.05 7.85
N THR A 131 1.80 1.32 7.72
CA THR A 131 2.42 2.62 7.96
C THR A 131 2.97 3.15 6.65
N TYR A 132 2.73 4.42 6.37
CA TYR A 132 3.31 5.17 5.27
C TYR A 132 4.12 6.34 5.84
N SER A 133 5.37 6.51 5.45
CA SER A 133 6.21 7.62 5.87
C SER A 133 6.74 8.37 4.66
N TRP A 134 6.87 9.68 4.80
CA TRP A 134 7.41 10.57 3.77
C TRP A 134 8.76 11.13 4.23
N PRO A 135 9.66 11.48 3.29
CA PRO A 135 10.97 12.05 3.61
C PRO A 135 10.90 13.37 4.37
N ASP A 136 9.79 14.10 4.25
CA ASP A 136 9.53 15.36 4.96
C ASP A 136 9.28 15.16 6.47
N GLY A 137 9.19 13.92 6.96
CA GLY A 137 8.93 13.56 8.35
C GLY A 137 7.45 13.28 8.67
N ASN A 138 6.54 13.48 7.71
CA ASN A 138 5.15 13.08 7.88
C ASN A 138 5.03 11.55 7.94
N SER A 139 4.03 11.05 8.67
CA SER A 139 3.69 9.62 8.66
C SER A 139 2.21 9.36 8.87
N TYR A 140 1.73 8.27 8.30
CA TYR A 140 0.36 7.76 8.39
C TYR A 140 0.42 6.34 8.90
N GLU A 141 -0.39 6.01 9.89
CA GLU A 141 -0.63 4.65 10.35
C GLU A 141 -2.14 4.39 10.32
N GLY A 142 -2.59 3.35 9.62
CA GLY A 142 -4.02 3.09 9.52
C GLY A 142 -4.35 1.92 8.61
N ASP A 143 -5.64 1.77 8.30
CA ASP A 143 -6.12 0.74 7.38
C ASP A 143 -5.99 1.17 5.91
N PHE A 144 -5.79 0.16 5.06
CA PHE A 144 -5.73 0.26 3.62
C PHE A 144 -6.74 -0.71 2.99
N LYS A 145 -7.53 -0.23 2.04
CA LYS A 145 -8.47 -1.03 1.27
C LYS A 145 -8.29 -0.70 -0.21
N ASN A 146 -7.99 -1.72 -1.01
CA ASN A 146 -7.74 -1.58 -2.46
C ASN A 146 -6.66 -0.52 -2.79
N GLY A 147 -5.63 -0.41 -1.94
CA GLY A 147 -4.54 0.56 -2.13
C GLY A 147 -4.80 1.95 -1.53
N GLU A 148 -6.03 2.24 -1.12
CA GLU A 148 -6.42 3.53 -0.55
C GLU A 148 -6.46 3.50 0.98
N LYS A 149 -6.18 4.65 1.60
CA LYS A 149 -6.31 4.86 3.05
C LYS A 149 -7.80 4.94 3.39
N GLU A 150 -8.26 4.08 4.29
CA GLU A 150 -9.67 3.94 4.67
C GLU A 150 -9.77 3.63 6.17
N GLY A 151 -10.89 3.92 6.83
CA GLY A 151 -11.12 3.49 8.20
C GLY A 151 -10.45 4.40 9.23
N SER A 152 -9.86 3.85 10.28
CA SER A 152 -9.23 4.63 11.35
C SER A 152 -7.73 4.81 11.11
N CYS A 153 -7.22 6.00 11.41
CA CYS A 153 -5.81 6.32 11.25
C CYS A 153 -5.26 7.25 12.33
N THR A 154 -3.94 7.27 12.41
CA THR A 154 -3.12 8.31 13.00
C THR A 154 -2.27 8.93 11.89
N LEU A 155 -2.34 10.25 11.73
CA LEU A 155 -1.49 11.02 10.82
C LEU A 155 -0.61 11.94 11.66
N GLN A 156 0.69 11.74 11.62
CA GLN A 156 1.69 12.56 12.27
C GLN A 156 2.29 13.52 11.25
N TYR A 157 2.38 14.79 11.62
CA TYR A 157 2.99 15.82 10.78
C TYR A 157 4.38 16.16 11.30
N ALA A 158 5.30 16.47 10.38
CA ALA A 158 6.68 16.82 10.71
C ALA A 158 6.81 18.02 11.64
N ASN A 159 5.82 18.92 11.62
CA ASN A 159 5.75 20.08 12.51
C ASN A 159 5.30 19.74 13.95
N GLY A 160 5.05 18.47 14.27
CA GLY A 160 4.61 17.99 15.58
C GLY A 160 3.10 17.96 15.78
N GLY A 161 2.31 18.47 14.83
CA GLY A 161 0.86 18.30 14.83
C GLY A 161 0.48 16.86 14.52
N TYR A 162 -0.72 16.45 14.91
CA TYR A 162 -1.21 15.10 14.61
C TYR A 162 -2.72 15.01 14.55
N TYR A 163 -3.21 14.02 13.80
CA TYR A 163 -4.60 13.67 13.69
C TYR A 163 -4.83 12.22 14.10
N THR A 164 -5.90 11.95 14.83
CA THR A 164 -6.42 10.60 15.10
C THR A 164 -7.90 10.57 14.76
N GLY A 165 -8.34 9.65 13.92
CA GLY A 165 -9.75 9.59 13.53
C GLY A 165 -10.00 8.82 12.24
N GLY A 166 -11.10 9.14 11.58
CA GLY A 166 -11.50 8.50 10.34
C GLY A 166 -10.85 9.07 9.08
N VAL A 167 -10.61 8.21 8.10
CA VAL A 167 -10.15 8.54 6.75
C VAL A 167 -10.99 7.78 5.74
N LYS A 168 -11.29 8.42 4.61
CA LYS A 168 -12.00 7.82 3.48
C LYS A 168 -11.38 8.30 2.18
N GLY A 169 -10.95 7.38 1.32
CA GLY A 169 -10.29 7.72 0.05
C GLY A 169 -9.09 8.67 0.25
N GLY A 170 -8.31 8.48 1.32
CA GLY A 170 -7.15 9.33 1.62
C GLY A 170 -7.44 10.66 2.30
N GLN A 171 -8.70 11.03 2.55
CA GLN A 171 -9.07 12.31 3.17
C GLN A 171 -9.67 12.11 4.56
N LEU A 172 -9.40 13.05 5.48
CA LEU A 172 -10.01 13.02 6.82
C LEU A 172 -11.54 13.01 6.70
N HIS A 173 -12.21 12.09 7.38
CA HIS A 173 -13.64 11.88 7.25
C HIS A 173 -14.25 11.26 8.51
N GLY A 174 -15.47 11.64 8.85
CA GLY A 174 -16.12 11.18 10.08
C GLY A 174 -15.52 11.84 11.31
N LYS A 175 -15.50 11.16 12.46
CA LYS A 175 -15.03 11.75 13.72
C LYS A 175 -13.51 11.69 13.82
N GLY A 176 -12.90 12.73 14.36
CA GLY A 176 -11.48 12.74 14.67
C GLY A 176 -11.07 13.89 15.59
N THR A 177 -9.83 13.79 16.07
CA THR A 177 -9.14 14.81 16.85
C THR A 177 -7.90 15.23 16.09
N PHE A 178 -7.76 16.53 15.85
CA PHE A 178 -6.53 17.13 15.35
C PHE A 178 -5.91 17.95 16.48
N VAL A 179 -4.64 17.70 16.77
CA VAL A 179 -3.84 18.50 17.70
C VAL A 179 -2.81 19.26 16.88
N TYR A 180 -2.86 20.58 16.98
CA TYR A 180 -1.96 21.48 16.28
C TYR A 180 -0.58 21.51 16.97
N PRO A 181 0.49 21.91 16.28
CA PRO A 181 1.83 22.04 16.86
C PRO A 181 1.89 22.93 18.10
N ASN A 182 1.07 23.99 18.12
CA ASN A 182 0.95 24.90 19.25
C ASN A 182 0.10 24.33 20.40
N GLY A 183 -0.36 23.08 20.30
CA GLY A 183 -1.20 22.39 21.29
C GLY A 183 -2.66 22.79 21.33
N ASP A 184 -3.11 23.69 20.44
CA ASP A 184 -4.54 23.84 20.16
C ASP A 184 -5.08 22.50 19.63
N LYS A 185 -6.38 22.27 19.75
CA LYS A 185 -6.99 21.06 19.19
C LYS A 185 -8.39 21.27 18.67
N TYR A 186 -8.72 20.54 17.63
CA TYR A 186 -10.08 20.34 17.15
C TYR A 186 -10.52 18.92 17.47
N ILE A 187 -11.72 18.77 18.02
CA ILE A 187 -12.38 17.48 18.28
C ILE A 187 -13.76 17.55 17.63
N GLY A 188 -14.01 16.77 16.57
CA GLY A 188 -15.30 16.85 15.91
C GLY A 188 -15.39 16.04 14.64
N GLU A 189 -16.35 16.41 13.82
CA GLU A 189 -16.60 15.75 12.54
C GLU A 189 -15.77 16.39 11.41
N TYR A 190 -15.43 15.55 10.43
CA TYR A 190 -14.72 15.89 9.21
C TYR A 190 -15.51 15.41 8.00
N HIS A 191 -15.50 16.20 6.94
CA HIS A 191 -16.03 15.83 5.64
C HIS A 191 -15.02 16.18 4.56
N TYR A 192 -14.37 15.15 4.01
CA TYR A 192 -13.39 15.29 2.91
C TYR A 192 -12.30 16.32 3.21
N GLY A 193 -11.60 16.10 4.33
CA GLY A 193 -10.46 16.91 4.75
C GLY A 193 -10.82 18.20 5.49
N LYS A 194 -12.10 18.57 5.58
CA LYS A 194 -12.55 19.81 6.24
C LYS A 194 -13.30 19.53 7.52
N MET A 195 -13.07 20.35 8.55
CA MET A 195 -13.91 20.36 9.76
C MET A 195 -15.35 20.68 9.34
N HIS A 196 -16.28 19.86 9.83
CA HIS A 196 -17.68 19.92 9.47
C HIS A 196 -18.55 19.42 10.63
N GLY A 197 -19.87 19.62 10.57
CA GLY A 197 -20.81 19.07 11.56
C GLY A 197 -20.60 19.66 12.95
N LYS A 198 -20.73 18.84 13.98
CA LYS A 198 -20.49 19.29 15.37
C LYS A 198 -19.03 19.10 15.76
N GLY A 199 -18.48 20.08 16.46
CA GLY A 199 -17.12 19.99 16.96
C GLY A 199 -16.79 20.99 18.07
N GLN A 200 -15.59 20.83 18.60
CA GLN A 200 -15.00 21.68 19.62
C GLN A 200 -13.61 22.14 19.16
N LEU A 201 -13.36 23.44 19.23
CA LEU A 201 -12.02 24.02 19.10
C LEU A 201 -11.56 24.43 20.49
N ILE A 202 -10.40 23.96 20.93
CA ILE A 202 -9.85 24.18 22.26
C ILE A 202 -8.47 24.79 22.09
N TYR A 203 -8.31 26.00 22.59
CA TYR A 203 -7.09 26.77 22.47
C TYR A 203 -6.27 26.69 23.76
N GLN A 204 -4.94 26.73 23.66
CA GLN A 204 -4.07 26.68 24.85
C GLN A 204 -4.29 27.84 25.82
N ASN A 205 -4.76 28.99 25.34
CA ASN A 205 -5.07 30.14 26.19
C ASN A 205 -6.32 29.92 27.07
N GLY A 206 -6.99 28.76 26.99
CA GLY A 206 -8.20 28.42 27.74
C GLY A 206 -9.51 28.77 27.02
N THR A 207 -9.43 29.49 25.89
CA THR A 207 -10.58 29.72 25.02
C THR A 207 -11.04 28.39 24.42
N ARG A 208 -12.36 28.20 24.30
CA ARG A 208 -12.90 27.08 23.52
C ARG A 208 -14.21 27.45 22.83
N TYR A 209 -14.42 26.90 21.66
CA TYR A 209 -15.68 26.94 20.95
C TYR A 209 -16.31 25.55 20.96
N GLU A 210 -17.63 25.49 21.15
CA GLU A 210 -18.41 24.26 21.02
C GLU A 210 -19.66 24.55 20.16
N GLY A 211 -19.81 23.87 19.02
CA GLY A 211 -20.92 24.15 18.12
C GLY A 211 -20.82 23.49 16.76
N GLU A 212 -21.59 24.05 15.82
CA GLU A 212 -21.56 23.66 14.42
C GLU A 212 -20.36 24.31 13.69
N ILE A 213 -19.71 23.55 12.83
CA ILE A 213 -18.58 23.99 12.01
C ILE A 213 -18.86 23.54 10.58
N SER A 214 -18.51 24.37 9.62
CA SER A 214 -18.63 24.04 8.20
C SER A 214 -17.46 24.65 7.44
N GLN A 215 -16.86 23.87 6.53
CA GLN A 215 -15.76 24.33 5.68
C GLN A 215 -14.62 24.97 6.49
N ASN A 216 -14.27 24.38 7.64
CA ASN A 216 -13.26 24.88 8.58
C ASN A 216 -13.61 26.17 9.36
N GLN A 217 -14.86 26.64 9.30
CA GLN A 217 -15.30 27.86 9.97
C GLN A 217 -16.43 27.59 10.95
N LEU A 218 -16.46 28.35 12.06
CA LEU A 218 -17.59 28.37 13.00
C LEU A 218 -18.85 28.77 12.23
N ASN A 219 -19.90 27.97 12.34
CA ASN A 219 -21.15 28.18 11.63
C ASN A 219 -22.33 27.70 12.49
N GLY A 220 -23.57 28.03 12.12
CA GLY A 220 -24.75 27.52 12.81
C GLY A 220 -24.78 27.85 14.30
N LYS A 221 -25.33 26.96 15.14
CA LYS A 221 -25.43 27.21 16.59
C LYS A 221 -24.11 26.86 17.29
N GLY A 222 -23.64 27.76 18.14
CA GLY A 222 -22.44 27.51 18.94
C GLY A 222 -22.28 28.41 20.16
N THR A 223 -21.35 28.02 21.02
CA THR A 223 -20.97 28.74 22.24
C THR A 223 -19.46 28.90 22.28
N LEU A 224 -18.99 30.14 22.35
CA LEU A 224 -17.59 30.49 22.58
C LEU A 224 -17.42 30.83 24.07
N TYR A 225 -16.50 30.14 24.72
CA TYR A 225 -16.07 30.38 26.10
C TYR A 225 -14.68 31.01 26.02
N LEU A 226 -14.56 32.28 26.39
CA LEU A 226 -13.29 33.00 26.40
C LEU A 226 -12.52 32.73 27.71
N SER A 227 -11.22 32.95 27.67
CA SER A 227 -10.31 32.72 28.81
C SER A 227 -10.58 33.60 30.02
N ASP A 228 -11.23 34.76 29.82
CA ASP A 228 -11.65 35.68 30.88
C ASP A 228 -12.98 35.27 31.55
N GLY A 229 -13.59 34.16 31.12
CA GLY A 229 -14.88 33.68 31.60
C GLY A 229 -16.09 34.21 30.81
N THR A 230 -15.88 35.11 29.83
CA THR A 230 -16.95 35.60 28.96
C THR A 230 -17.51 34.46 28.11
N ILE A 231 -18.84 34.37 28.03
CA ILE A 231 -19.54 33.35 27.23
C ILE A 231 -20.36 34.05 26.15
N LYS A 232 -20.07 33.74 24.88
CA LYS A 232 -20.82 34.21 23.72
C LYS A 232 -21.56 33.04 23.07
N GLN A 233 -22.88 33.02 23.20
CA GLN A 233 -23.72 31.96 22.64
C GLN A 233 -24.60 32.53 21.54
N GLY A 234 -24.74 31.83 20.42
CA GLY A 234 -25.63 32.29 19.35
C GLY A 234 -25.47 31.59 18.01
N ILE A 235 -25.82 32.31 16.96
CA ILE A 235 -25.65 31.88 15.57
C ILE A 235 -24.37 32.47 15.00
N TRP A 236 -23.54 31.59 14.44
CA TRP A 236 -22.27 31.89 13.81
C TRP A 236 -22.38 31.76 12.30
N GLU A 237 -21.70 32.63 11.57
CA GLU A 237 -21.56 32.56 10.11
C GLU A 237 -20.14 32.96 9.74
N ASN A 238 -19.46 32.11 8.97
CA ASN A 238 -18.09 32.34 8.48
C ASN A 238 -17.07 32.71 9.58
N GLY A 239 -17.25 32.20 10.80
CA GLY A 239 -16.38 32.49 11.94
C GLY A 239 -16.84 33.65 12.83
N GLU A 240 -17.87 34.39 12.46
CA GLU A 240 -18.37 35.55 13.20
C GLU A 240 -19.71 35.25 13.89
N LEU A 241 -19.90 35.82 15.08
CA LEU A 241 -21.17 35.76 15.80
C LEU A 241 -22.14 36.81 15.22
N ILE A 242 -23.12 36.36 14.44
CA ILE A 242 -24.08 37.26 13.78
C ILE A 242 -25.35 37.50 14.59
N LYS A 243 -25.68 36.59 15.52
CA LYS A 243 -26.85 36.73 16.40
C LYS A 243 -26.57 36.14 17.77
N GLU A 244 -26.46 36.98 18.78
CA GLU A 244 -26.31 36.55 20.17
C GLU A 244 -27.64 36.05 20.74
N LYS A 245 -27.58 35.01 21.56
CA LYS A 245 -28.73 34.49 22.30
C LYS A 245 -28.88 35.34 23.55
N ASN A 246 -29.78 36.33 23.49
CA ASN A 246 -30.16 37.11 24.67
C ASN A 246 -30.71 36.16 25.75
N LYS A 247 -30.23 36.33 26.98
CA LYS A 247 -30.78 35.66 28.17
C LYS A 247 -32.20 36.15 28.46
#